data_AF-A0A0N4UJL7-F1
#
_entry.id   AF-A0A0N4UJL7-F1
#
_cell.length_a   1.000
_cell.length_b   1.000
_cell.length_c   1.000
_cell.angle_alpha   90.00
_cell.angle_beta   90.00
_cell.angle_gamma   90.00
#
_symmetry.space_group_name_H-M   'P 1'
#
loop_
_entity.id
_entity.type
_entity.pdbx_description
1 polymer ?
#
loop_
_entity_poly.entity_id
_entity_poly.type
_entity_poly.pdbx_seq_one_letter_code
_entity_poly.pdbx_strand_id
1 'polypeptide(L)' 'MPEQTSDYRVAVFGAGGVGKSSIVHRFIKGTFTENYVPTIEDTYRQMTQ' A
#
# COMPACT_ATOMS: atom_id res chain seq x y z
N MET A 1 -6.13 -29.25 2.43
CA MET A 1 -5.14 -28.49 1.65
C MET A 1 -5.35 -27.03 1.98
N PRO A 2 -4.34 -26.25 2.39
CA PRO A 2 -4.53 -24.82 2.57
C PRO A 2 -4.95 -24.22 1.22
N GLU A 3 -6.00 -23.40 1.24
CA GLU A 3 -6.52 -22.70 0.07
C GLU A 3 -5.37 -21.88 -0.56
N GLN A 4 -5.03 -22.17 -1.82
CA GLN A 4 -4.03 -21.39 -2.55
C GLN A 4 -4.64 -20.03 -2.86
N THR A 5 -4.29 -19.01 -2.08
CA THR A 5 -4.63 -17.63 -2.42
C THR A 5 -3.76 -17.18 -3.58
N SER A 6 -4.38 -16.82 -4.71
CA SER A 6 -3.70 -16.23 -5.87
C SER A 6 -3.34 -14.78 -5.59
N ASP A 7 -2.32 -14.56 -4.76
CA ASP A 7 -1.87 -13.23 -4.39
C ASP A 7 -1.12 -12.57 -5.57
N TYR A 8 -1.56 -11.37 -5.97
CA TYR A 8 -0.79 -10.49 -6.85
C TYR A 8 0.05 -9.53 -6.00
N ARG A 9 1.38 -9.55 -6.20
CA ARG A 9 2.32 -8.71 -5.45
C ARG A 9 2.73 -7.50 -6.27
N VAL A 10 2.58 -6.31 -5.68
CA VAL A 10 2.95 -5.03 -6.29
C VAL A 10 3.90 -4.30 -5.34
N ALA A 11 5.00 -3.78 -5.89
CA ALA A 11 5.95 -2.93 -5.17
C ALA A 11 5.88 -1.51 -5.71
N VAL A 12 5.91 -0.52 -4.81
CA VAL A 12 5.83 0.91 -5.18
C VAL A 12 7.15 1.59 -4.81
N PHE A 13 7.88 2.06 -5.83
CA PHE A 13 9.18 2.71 -5.68
C PHE A 13 9.12 4.21 -5.98
N GLY A 14 10.13 4.94 -5.51
CA GLY A 14 10.27 6.39 -5.71
C GLY A 14 10.97 7.08 -4.53
N ALA A 15 11.45 8.30 -4.73
CA ALA A 15 12.15 9.08 -3.70
C ALA A 15 11.28 9.36 -2.44
N GLY A 16 11.91 9.83 -1.36
CA GLY A 16 11.19 10.29 -0.18
C GLY A 16 10.23 11.44 -0.51
N GLY A 17 9.07 11.53 0.16
CA GLY A 17 8.13 12.64 -0.01
C GLY A 17 7.27 12.65 -1.29
N VAL A 18 7.50 11.77 -2.28
CA VAL A 18 6.75 11.76 -3.56
C VAL A 18 5.30 11.25 -3.47
N GLY A 19 4.81 10.90 -2.28
CA GLY A 19 3.42 10.48 -2.06
C GLY A 19 3.11 8.98 -2.18
N LYS A 20 4.13 8.10 -2.19
CA LYS A 20 3.94 6.63 -2.28
C LYS A 20 2.91 6.10 -1.27
N SER A 21 3.10 6.40 0.00
CA SER A 21 2.23 5.95 1.10
C SER A 21 0.83 6.54 0.99
N SER A 22 0.73 7.81 0.57
CA SER A 22 -0.54 8.49 0.33
C SER A 22 -1.36 7.81 -0.77
N ILE A 23 -0.73 7.40 -1.88
CA ILE A 23 -1.38 6.67 -2.98
C ILE A 23 -1.88 5.31 -2.47
N VAL A 24 -1.04 4.57 -1.75
CA VAL A 24 -1.39 3.24 -1.22
C VAL A 24 -2.54 3.34 -0.22
N HIS A 25 -2.50 4.28 0.72
CA HIS A 25 -3.58 4.48 1.70
C HIS A 25 -4.88 4.93 1.04
N ARG A 26 -4.80 5.81 0.04
CA ARG A 26 -5.98 6.25 -0.71
C ARG A 26 -6.62 5.08 -1.44
N PHE A 27 -5.82 4.22 -2.09
CA PHE A 27 -6.30 3.06 -2.83
C PHE A 27 -6.96 2.03 -1.92
N ILE A 28 -6.36 1.72 -0.77
CA ILE A 28 -6.76 0.59 0.07
C ILE A 28 -7.78 1.00 1.14
N LYS A 29 -7.59 2.16 1.76
CA LYS A 29 -8.39 2.62 2.90
C LYS A 29 -9.32 3.77 2.54
N GLY A 30 -9.18 4.38 1.36
CA GLY A 30 -9.93 5.60 1.03
C GLY A 30 -9.55 6.81 1.89
N THR A 31 -8.37 6.79 2.53
CA THR A 31 -7.92 7.84 3.46
C THR A 31 -6.73 8.63 2.91
N PHE A 32 -6.52 9.83 3.46
CA PHE A 32 -5.33 10.63 3.24
C PHE A 32 -4.96 11.37 4.53
N THR A 33 -3.67 11.50 4.81
CA THR A 33 -3.13 12.27 5.94
C THR A 33 -2.26 13.40 5.40
N GLU A 34 -2.45 14.60 5.93
CA GLU A 34 -1.60 15.77 5.60
C GLU A 34 -0.23 15.69 6.28
N ASN A 35 -0.14 14.98 7.42
CA ASN A 35 1.10 14.81 8.14
C ASN A 35 2.01 13.79 7.45
N TYR A 36 3.23 14.20 7.12
CA TYR A 36 4.25 13.31 6.59
C TYR A 36 4.98 12.56 7.71
N VAL A 37 4.91 11.24 7.66
CA VAL A 37 5.75 10.34 8.45
C VAL A 37 6.55 9.47 7.48
N PRO A 38 7.90 9.47 7.55
CA PRO A 38 8.73 8.60 6.73
C PRO A 38 8.35 7.14 6.90
N THR A 39 8.10 6.46 5.78
CA THR A 39 7.80 5.03 5.77
C THR A 39 9.09 4.23 5.84
N ILE A 40 9.18 3.27 6.77
CA ILE A 40 10.27 2.29 6.80
C ILE A 40 10.04 1.27 5.68
N GLU A 41 9.03 0.42 5.87
CA GLU A 41 8.47 -0.51 4.88
C GLU A 41 7.07 -0.86 5.38
N ASP A 42 6.10 -1.06 4.49
CA ASP A 42 4.78 -1.53 4.89
C ASP A 42 4.15 -2.37 3.77
N THR A 43 3.37 -3.38 4.14
CA THR A 43 2.68 -4.28 3.21
C THR A 43 1.19 -4.23 3.48
N TYR A 44 0.44 -3.98 2.42
CA TYR A 44 -1.01 -3.95 2.48
C TYR A 44 -1.60 -5.05 1.61
N ARG A 45 -2.75 -5.59 2.01
CA ARG A 45 -3.53 -6.55 1.25
C ARG A 45 -4.90 -5.96 0.98
N GLN A 46 -5.30 -5.96 -0.30
CA GLN A 46 -6.64 -5.60 -0.73
C GLN A 46 -7.26 -6.84 -1.38
N MET A 47 -8.46 -7.23 -0.94
CA MET A 47 -9.25 -8.22 -1.65
C MET A 47 -9.86 -7.54 -2.87
N THR A 48 -9.58 -8.09 -4.05
CA THR A 48 -10.31 -7.76 -5.28
C THR A 48 -11.60 -8.56 -5.30
N GLN A 49 -12.69 -7.95 -5.79
CA GLN A 49 -13.93 -8.68 -6.08
C GLN A 49 -13.74 -9.61 -7.27
#